data_AF-A0A2H0S377-F1
#
_entry.id   AF-A0A2H0S377-F1
#
_cell.length_a   1.000
_cell.length_b   1.000
_cell.length_c   1.000
_cell.angle_alpha   90.00
_cell.angle_beta   90.00
_cell.angle_gamma   90.00
#
_symmetry.space_group_name_H-M   'P 1'
#
loop_
_entity.id
_entity.type
_entity.pdbx_description
1 polymer ?
#
loop_
_entity_poly.entity_id
_entity_poly.type
_entity_poly.pdbx_seq_one_letter_code
_entity_poly.pdbx_strand_id
1 'polypeptide(L)'
;MQLQRSPLLCTVLSGSLLLHTLPAVAATFPDMENAWFRHREAVEFLVKRGVLQGYPDGTFKPDQVINRAEFLKIVFQGRSGVEPVGRRCFSDVNPDAWFAPYVCAAKRRGIVDGYPDGTFRPGQTVNTAEALKMALNAYQWSVTEGKGEKWHQPYVEYLDTNDILGEHAYTPWADLTRVHAADLIWRLLRFEEEWVIPRYSPGCEKAQPFKPSAVVVNGEQRSFLLTIPASYSIETPAPLLIAFHGRTNSNQDVRQYYGFDKEAKEAIVVYPAARKTGSSFTYGAQEVEMFDAMVELLASRYCIDMDRIFVAGHSLGGWFANTIACIRGDVVRGSASVGSSAYTGTCTGPTAAMLLHNPQDRLAPFAGSVSIRDQRLLLNACSNTSHSVSPRDLKCVEYEGCPANPIVFCPHETSEDYRGEFYPHNWPHQTGEAMWEFFETLK
;
A
#
# COMPACT_ATOMS: atom_id res chain seq x y z
N MET A 1 40.40 79.79 16.34
CA MET A 1 39.63 80.00 17.59
C MET A 1 38.91 78.69 17.88
N GLN A 2 39.36 77.98 18.92
CA GLN A 2 38.86 76.68 19.35
C GLN A 2 37.38 76.76 19.74
N LEU A 3 36.62 75.69 19.47
CA LEU A 3 35.55 75.22 20.35
C LEU A 3 35.40 73.71 20.14
N GLN A 4 35.79 72.96 21.18
CA GLN A 4 35.71 71.50 21.30
C GLN A 4 34.25 71.04 21.36
N ARG A 5 33.95 69.88 20.74
CA ARG A 5 32.85 69.01 21.13
C ARG A 5 33.34 67.57 21.16
N SER A 6 33.39 67.00 22.36
CA SER A 6 33.66 65.59 22.62
C SER A 6 32.43 64.73 22.26
N PRO A 7 32.58 63.55 21.64
CA PRO A 7 31.50 62.57 21.56
C PRO A 7 31.53 61.64 22.77
N LEU A 8 30.35 61.39 23.36
CA LEU A 8 30.15 60.34 24.35
C LEU A 8 30.40 58.96 23.71
N LEU A 9 31.28 58.16 24.32
CA LEU A 9 31.38 56.72 24.06
C LEU A 9 30.16 56.02 24.66
N CYS A 10 29.32 55.43 23.81
CA CYS A 10 28.30 54.47 24.22
C CYS A 10 28.87 53.07 23.96
N THR A 11 29.40 52.42 25.01
CA THR A 11 29.84 51.02 24.95
C THR A 11 28.62 50.11 24.87
N VAL A 12 28.33 49.61 23.67
CA VAL A 12 27.40 48.49 23.46
C VAL A 12 28.17 47.20 23.71
N LEU A 13 27.88 46.51 24.81
CA LEU A 13 28.32 45.14 25.07
C LEU A 13 27.60 44.21 24.09
N SER A 14 28.26 43.88 22.98
CA SER A 14 27.81 42.83 22.06
C SER A 14 28.01 41.46 22.72
N GLY A 15 27.01 41.03 23.49
CA GLY A 15 26.91 39.64 23.91
C GLY A 15 26.52 38.77 22.71
N SER A 16 27.50 38.13 22.08
CA SER A 16 27.25 37.07 21.09
C SER A 16 26.64 35.86 21.80
N LEU A 17 25.32 35.82 21.86
CA LEU A 17 24.58 34.64 22.26
C LEU A 17 24.72 33.61 21.13
N LEU A 18 25.65 32.67 21.29
CA LEU A 18 25.72 31.46 20.47
C LEU A 18 24.46 30.64 20.75
N LEU A 19 23.39 30.87 19.98
CA LEU A 19 22.28 29.94 19.90
C LEU A 19 22.84 28.61 19.36
N HIS A 20 23.04 27.66 20.27
CA HIS A 20 23.25 26.28 19.90
C HIS A 20 21.90 25.76 19.40
N THR A 21 21.72 25.75 18.09
CA THR A 21 20.63 25.00 17.46
C THR A 21 20.88 23.53 17.77
N LEU A 22 20.11 22.98 18.72
CA LEU A 22 20.03 21.53 18.87
C LEU A 22 19.59 20.95 17.52
N PRO A 23 20.24 19.89 17.02
CA PRO A 23 19.75 19.23 15.82
C PRO A 23 18.32 18.77 16.10
N ALA A 24 17.37 19.16 15.24
CA ALA A 24 16.03 18.63 15.27
C ALA A 24 16.16 17.12 15.06
N VAL A 25 16.02 16.34 16.12
CA VAL A 25 15.86 14.89 16.02
C VAL A 25 14.62 14.71 15.16
N ALA A 26 14.78 14.13 13.97
CA ALA A 26 13.65 13.71 13.15
C ALA A 26 12.76 12.85 14.07
N ALA A 27 11.51 13.27 14.29
CA ALA A 27 10.64 12.55 15.22
C ALA A 27 10.37 11.16 14.63
N THR A 28 11.02 10.15 15.19
CA THR A 28 10.76 8.74 14.92
C THR A 28 9.73 8.25 15.93
N PHE A 29 8.60 7.76 15.45
CA PHE A 29 7.56 7.20 16.32
C PHE A 29 7.78 5.70 16.52
N PRO A 30 7.78 5.17 17.76
CA PRO A 30 8.00 3.75 18.01
C PRO A 30 6.98 2.84 17.30
N ASP A 31 5.72 3.27 17.24
CA ASP A 31 4.64 2.57 16.57
C ASP A 31 4.64 2.73 15.04
N MET A 32 5.64 3.42 14.49
CA MET A 32 5.91 3.48 13.05
C MET A 32 7.14 2.67 12.64
N GLU A 33 7.92 2.10 13.56
CA GLU A 33 9.19 1.41 13.23
C GLU A 33 9.00 0.25 12.23
N ASN A 34 7.89 -0.48 12.38
CA ASN A 34 7.51 -1.59 11.50
C ASN A 34 6.49 -1.17 10.41
N ALA A 35 6.18 0.12 10.32
CA ALA A 35 5.31 0.60 9.26
C ALA A 35 6.06 0.60 7.92
N TRP A 36 5.28 0.44 6.86
CA TRP A 36 5.79 0.45 5.49
C TRP A 36 6.66 1.68 5.22
N PHE A 37 7.80 1.52 4.54
CA PHE A 37 8.75 2.63 4.38
C PHE A 37 8.11 3.87 3.75
N ARG A 38 7.16 3.69 2.81
CA ARG A 38 6.42 4.80 2.18
C ARG A 38 5.58 5.56 3.21
N HIS A 39 4.95 4.85 4.14
CA HIS A 39 4.22 5.44 5.25
C HIS A 39 5.16 6.17 6.22
N ARG A 40 6.32 5.57 6.54
CA ARG A 40 7.33 6.25 7.36
C ARG A 40 7.84 7.53 6.70
N GLU A 41 8.18 7.47 5.42
CA GLU A 41 8.62 8.62 4.63
C GLU A 41 7.57 9.73 4.60
N ALA A 42 6.31 9.37 4.31
CA ALA A 42 5.20 10.31 4.31
C ALA A 42 5.02 10.99 5.67
N VAL A 43 5.02 10.22 6.75
CA VAL A 43 4.89 10.74 8.11
C VAL A 43 6.08 11.62 8.49
N GLU A 44 7.31 11.18 8.24
CA GLU A 44 8.52 11.97 8.52
C GLU A 44 8.53 13.29 7.75
N PHE A 45 8.16 13.26 6.47
CA PHE A 45 8.06 14.45 5.62
C PHE A 45 7.05 15.45 6.17
N LEU A 46 5.84 14.97 6.49
CA LEU A 46 4.76 15.83 6.97
C LEU A 46 5.03 16.36 8.38
N VAL A 47 5.70 15.59 9.24
CA VAL A 47 6.13 16.06 10.57
C VAL A 47 7.22 17.11 10.47
N LYS A 48 8.23 16.92 9.61
CA LYS A 48 9.29 17.93 9.37
C LYS A 48 8.71 19.26 8.88
N ARG A 49 7.57 19.24 8.18
CA ARG A 49 6.84 20.42 7.71
C ARG A 49 5.81 20.97 8.69
N GLY A 50 5.60 20.34 9.84
CA GLY A 50 4.60 20.75 10.84
C GLY A 50 3.15 20.50 10.40
N VAL A 51 2.94 19.67 9.37
CA VAL A 51 1.61 19.26 8.89
C VAL A 51 1.00 18.22 9.83
N LEU A 52 1.84 17.30 10.31
CA LEU A 52 1.46 16.27 11.28
C LEU A 52 2.29 16.40 12.55
N GLN A 53 1.75 15.84 13.62
CA GLN A 53 2.41 15.70 14.91
C GLN A 53 2.01 14.37 15.54
N GLY A 54 2.88 13.83 16.39
CA GLY A 54 2.53 12.71 17.25
C GLY A 54 1.64 13.11 18.42
N TYR A 55 1.22 12.10 19.18
CA TYR A 55 0.49 12.26 20.41
C TYR A 55 1.43 12.53 21.59
N PRO A 56 0.93 13.07 22.72
CA PRO A 56 1.75 13.33 23.90
C PRO A 56 2.45 12.09 24.49
N ASP A 57 1.93 10.89 24.20
CA ASP A 57 2.51 9.60 24.57
C ASP A 57 3.70 9.18 23.68
N GLY A 58 4.08 10.00 22.69
CA GLY A 58 5.18 9.74 21.78
C GLY A 58 4.83 8.86 20.58
N THR A 59 3.56 8.49 20.40
CA THR A 59 3.09 7.63 19.30
C THR A 59 2.53 8.43 18.12
N PHE A 60 2.45 7.80 16.94
CA PHE A 60 1.75 8.36 15.77
C PHE A 60 0.31 7.90 15.66
N LYS A 61 0.01 6.65 16.04
CA LYS A 61 -1.25 5.91 15.89
C LYS A 61 -1.65 5.71 14.42
N PRO A 62 -0.86 4.95 13.64
CA PRO A 62 -1.07 4.81 12.19
C PRO A 62 -2.45 4.26 11.82
N ASP A 63 -2.92 3.24 12.55
CA ASP A 63 -4.18 2.55 12.28
C ASP A 63 -5.41 3.24 12.87
N GLN A 64 -5.23 4.36 13.57
CA GLN A 64 -6.35 5.12 14.11
C GLN A 64 -7.17 5.72 12.98
N VAL A 65 -8.44 5.33 12.87
CA VAL A 65 -9.41 5.98 11.99
C VAL A 65 -9.60 7.44 12.42
N ILE A 66 -9.55 8.36 11.44
CA ILE A 66 -9.72 9.78 11.68
C ILE A 66 -11.10 10.27 11.27
N ASN A 67 -11.56 11.34 11.91
CA ASN A 67 -12.81 12.00 11.56
C ASN A 67 -12.62 13.08 10.50
N ARG A 68 -13.75 13.56 9.96
CA ARG A 68 -13.80 14.60 8.91
C ARG A 68 -13.10 15.90 9.32
N ALA A 69 -13.22 16.29 10.59
CA ALA A 69 -12.57 17.50 11.10
C ALA A 69 -11.04 17.35 11.22
N GLU A 70 -10.57 16.20 11.68
CA GLU A 70 -9.14 15.87 11.74
C GLU A 70 -8.53 15.84 10.35
N PHE A 71 -9.19 15.22 9.38
CA PHE A 71 -8.70 15.18 8.00
C PHE A 71 -8.58 16.57 7.37
N LEU A 72 -9.61 17.42 7.51
CA LEU A 72 -9.51 18.80 7.03
C LEU A 72 -8.36 19.56 7.69
N LYS A 73 -8.13 19.38 9.00
CA LYS A 73 -6.96 19.99 9.65
C LYS A 73 -5.66 19.59 8.95
N ILE A 74 -5.47 18.30 8.65
CA ILE A 74 -4.26 17.81 7.93
C ILE A 74 -4.15 18.46 6.55
N VAL A 75 -5.25 18.48 5.77
CA VAL A 75 -5.30 19.09 4.44
C VAL A 75 -4.87 20.55 4.47
N PHE A 76 -5.42 21.34 5.39
CA PHE A 76 -5.11 22.76 5.50
C PHE A 76 -3.69 23.01 6.00
N GLN A 77 -3.22 22.26 7.00
CA GLN A 77 -1.84 22.38 7.48
C GLN A 77 -0.81 22.08 6.37
N GLY A 78 -1.15 21.23 5.39
CA GLY A 78 -0.29 20.93 4.24
C GLY A 78 -0.12 22.06 3.24
N ARG A 79 -1.12 22.93 3.05
CA ARG A 79 -1.10 23.99 2.03
C ARG A 79 -0.99 25.39 2.59
N SER A 80 -1.84 25.78 3.52
CA SER A 80 -2.01 27.18 3.91
C SER A 80 -2.78 27.31 5.21
N GLY A 81 -2.42 28.33 5.99
CA GLY A 81 -3.12 28.69 7.23
C GLY A 81 -4.62 28.91 7.05
N VAL A 82 -5.34 28.76 8.15
CA VAL A 82 -6.77 29.05 8.25
C VAL A 82 -6.97 30.42 8.88
N GLU A 83 -7.94 31.17 8.35
CA GLU A 83 -8.33 32.44 8.93
C GLU A 83 -9.29 32.25 10.12
N PRO A 84 -9.22 33.12 11.15
CA PRO A 84 -10.14 33.09 12.28
C PRO A 84 -11.62 33.13 11.88
N VAL A 85 -12.47 32.48 12.68
CA VAL A 85 -13.91 32.36 12.40
C VAL A 85 -14.68 33.44 13.14
N GLY A 86 -15.37 34.33 12.42
CA GLY A 86 -16.24 35.36 13.02
C GLY A 86 -17.70 34.95 13.21
N ARG A 87 -18.18 33.88 12.55
CA ARG A 87 -19.58 33.41 12.58
C ARG A 87 -19.70 31.89 12.38
N ARG A 88 -20.77 31.30 12.90
CA ARG A 88 -21.11 29.87 12.75
C ARG A 88 -21.31 29.53 11.26
N CYS A 89 -20.54 28.57 10.73
CA CYS A 89 -20.61 28.13 9.34
C CYS A 89 -21.53 26.93 9.09
N PHE A 90 -21.74 26.06 10.09
CA PHE A 90 -22.70 24.96 10.08
C PHE A 90 -23.43 24.90 11.41
N SER A 91 -24.64 24.32 11.45
CA SER A 91 -25.48 24.30 12.66
C SER A 91 -24.80 23.58 13.84
N ASP A 92 -23.99 22.57 13.56
CA ASP A 92 -23.26 21.70 14.48
C ASP A 92 -21.79 22.09 14.71
N VAL A 93 -21.35 23.23 14.19
CA VAL A 93 -19.97 23.73 14.37
C VAL A 93 -19.98 24.92 15.33
N ASN A 94 -19.54 24.68 16.57
CA ASN A 94 -19.27 25.76 17.53
C ASN A 94 -18.06 26.59 17.04
N PRO A 95 -18.15 27.93 16.86
CA PRO A 95 -17.03 28.77 16.44
C PRO A 95 -15.78 28.66 17.32
N ASP A 96 -15.92 28.29 18.59
CA ASP A 96 -14.79 28.14 19.54
C ASP A 96 -14.16 26.74 19.51
N ALA A 97 -14.71 25.80 18.73
CA ALA A 97 -14.13 24.48 18.61
C ALA A 97 -12.79 24.52 17.86
N TRP A 98 -11.83 23.69 18.27
CA TRP A 98 -10.50 23.62 17.65
C TRP A 98 -10.54 23.41 16.14
N PHE A 99 -11.57 22.71 15.64
CA PHE A 99 -11.74 22.40 14.23
C PHE A 99 -12.46 23.49 13.43
N ALA A 100 -13.12 24.44 14.09
CA ALA A 100 -13.98 25.42 13.43
C ALA A 100 -13.24 26.24 12.36
N PRO A 101 -12.00 26.71 12.56
CA PRO A 101 -11.25 27.41 11.52
C PRO A 101 -11.11 26.62 10.22
N TYR A 102 -10.79 25.33 10.30
CA TYR A 102 -10.62 24.45 9.14
C TYR A 102 -11.95 24.18 8.44
N VAL A 103 -12.98 23.82 9.21
CA VAL A 103 -14.30 23.50 8.65
C VAL A 103 -14.94 24.73 7.98
N CYS A 104 -14.87 25.89 8.63
CA CYS A 104 -15.44 27.11 8.08
C CYS A 104 -14.63 27.64 6.88
N ALA A 105 -13.31 27.46 6.86
CA ALA A 105 -12.51 27.75 5.68
C ALA A 105 -12.87 26.81 4.52
N ALA A 106 -13.05 25.52 4.79
CA ALA A 106 -13.46 24.52 3.80
C ALA A 106 -14.79 24.90 3.14
N LYS A 107 -15.79 25.30 3.94
CA LYS A 107 -17.08 25.76 3.42
C LYS A 107 -16.94 27.00 2.53
N ARG A 108 -16.21 28.03 2.99
CA ARG A 108 -16.03 29.27 2.23
C ARG A 108 -15.32 29.05 0.89
N ARG A 109 -14.41 28.07 0.83
CA ARG A 109 -13.63 27.74 -0.36
C ARG A 109 -14.32 26.70 -1.27
N GLY A 110 -15.53 26.25 -0.93
CA GLY A 110 -16.26 25.25 -1.72
C GLY A 110 -15.66 23.84 -1.65
N ILE A 111 -14.86 23.55 -0.62
CA ILE A 111 -14.24 22.23 -0.43
C ILE A 111 -15.30 21.24 0.10
N VAL A 112 -16.18 21.72 0.97
CA VAL A 112 -17.28 20.95 1.57
C VAL A 112 -18.57 21.75 1.58
N ASP A 113 -19.67 21.11 1.21
CA ASP A 113 -21.01 21.71 1.24
C ASP A 113 -21.76 21.42 2.55
N GLY A 114 -21.39 20.34 3.24
CA GLY A 114 -22.13 19.76 4.36
C GLY A 114 -23.27 18.85 3.90
N TYR A 115 -24.10 18.42 4.84
CA TYR A 115 -25.25 17.56 4.58
C TYR A 115 -26.52 18.39 4.31
N PRO A 116 -27.56 17.82 3.67
CA PRO A 116 -28.81 18.52 3.40
C PRO A 116 -29.52 19.07 4.66
N ASP A 117 -29.23 18.51 5.83
CA ASP A 117 -29.73 18.97 7.14
C ASP A 117 -28.99 20.22 7.69
N GLY A 118 -28.02 20.75 6.94
CA GLY A 118 -27.22 21.91 7.31
C GLY A 118 -26.06 21.63 8.28
N THR A 119 -25.76 20.36 8.54
CA THR A 119 -24.65 19.92 9.41
C THR A 119 -23.36 19.63 8.63
N PHE A 120 -22.22 19.60 9.32
CA PHE A 120 -20.95 19.11 8.78
C PHE A 120 -20.57 17.70 9.28
N ARG A 121 -21.03 17.35 10.48
CA ARG A 121 -20.75 16.13 11.24
C ARG A 121 -19.26 15.96 11.53
N PRO A 122 -18.63 16.87 12.30
CA PRO A 122 -17.18 16.93 12.47
C PRO A 122 -16.59 15.65 13.09
N GLY A 123 -17.32 14.99 13.99
CA GLY A 123 -16.88 13.76 14.67
C GLY A 123 -17.19 12.47 13.91
N GLN A 124 -17.86 12.53 12.76
CA GLN A 124 -18.08 11.35 11.92
C GLN A 124 -16.76 10.97 11.22
N THR A 125 -16.49 9.67 11.12
CA THR A 125 -15.35 9.15 10.36
C THR A 125 -15.41 9.62 8.92
N VAL A 126 -14.25 9.87 8.31
CA VAL A 126 -14.16 10.18 6.89
C VAL A 126 -13.80 8.89 6.15
N ASN A 127 -14.53 8.57 5.09
CA ASN A 127 -14.12 7.47 4.22
C ASN A 127 -13.16 7.95 3.13
N THR A 128 -12.49 7.02 2.45
CA THR A 128 -11.51 7.33 1.41
C THR A 128 -12.09 8.25 0.32
N ALA A 129 -13.25 7.93 -0.24
CA ALA A 129 -13.89 8.72 -1.30
C ALA A 129 -14.13 10.18 -0.90
N GLU A 130 -14.66 10.40 0.31
CA GLU A 130 -14.86 11.74 0.86
C GLU A 130 -13.52 12.47 1.04
N ALA A 131 -12.49 11.77 1.53
CA ALA A 131 -11.17 12.33 1.73
C ALA A 131 -10.51 12.76 0.41
N LEU A 132 -10.62 11.95 -0.65
CA LEU A 132 -10.10 12.29 -1.98
C LEU A 132 -10.78 13.56 -2.51
N LYS A 133 -12.11 13.64 -2.44
CA LYS A 133 -12.87 14.83 -2.85
C LYS A 133 -12.42 16.06 -2.06
N MET A 134 -12.36 15.96 -0.72
CA MET A 134 -11.95 17.08 0.13
C MET A 134 -10.53 17.54 -0.18
N ALA A 135 -9.60 16.60 -0.39
CA ALA A 135 -8.22 16.92 -0.70
C ALA A 135 -8.11 17.59 -2.09
N LEU A 136 -8.63 16.97 -3.15
CA LEU A 136 -8.57 17.52 -4.52
C LEU A 136 -9.20 18.91 -4.63
N ASN A 137 -10.36 19.12 -4.01
CA ASN A 137 -11.00 20.44 -3.97
C ASN A 137 -10.16 21.46 -3.20
N ALA A 138 -9.48 21.06 -2.12
CA ALA A 138 -8.59 21.94 -1.38
C ALA A 138 -7.34 22.35 -2.18
N TYR A 139 -6.89 21.49 -3.10
CA TYR A 139 -5.82 21.78 -4.05
C TYR A 139 -6.32 22.56 -5.28
N GLN A 140 -7.62 22.86 -5.35
CA GLN A 140 -8.27 23.53 -6.49
C GLN A 140 -8.09 22.78 -7.81
N TRP A 141 -7.83 21.48 -7.75
CA TRP A 141 -7.82 20.59 -8.90
C TRP A 141 -9.27 20.23 -9.20
N SER A 142 -9.93 21.09 -9.99
CA SER A 142 -11.37 20.99 -10.27
C SER A 142 -11.71 19.69 -11.00
N VAL A 143 -12.14 18.70 -10.24
CA VAL A 143 -12.73 17.45 -10.75
C VAL A 143 -14.24 17.63 -10.80
N THR A 144 -14.84 17.29 -11.95
CA THR A 144 -16.31 17.30 -12.07
C THR A 144 -16.86 16.05 -11.40
N GLU A 145 -17.67 16.24 -10.36
CA GLU A 145 -18.30 15.14 -9.63
C GLU A 145 -19.16 14.24 -10.54
N GLY A 146 -19.11 12.93 -10.28
CA GLY A 146 -19.96 11.96 -10.96
C GLY A 146 -21.43 12.06 -10.54
N LYS A 147 -22.27 11.13 -10.98
CA LYS A 147 -23.70 11.10 -10.64
C LYS A 147 -24.09 9.84 -9.89
N GLY A 148 -25.08 9.97 -9.00
CA GLY A 148 -25.65 8.84 -8.26
C GLY A 148 -24.61 8.13 -7.40
N GLU A 149 -24.66 6.79 -7.40
CA GLU A 149 -23.74 5.96 -6.61
C GLU A 149 -22.26 6.10 -7.03
N LYS A 150 -22.00 6.55 -8.26
CA LYS A 150 -20.66 6.74 -8.82
C LYS A 150 -20.13 8.18 -8.70
N TRP A 151 -20.67 8.98 -7.78
CA TRP A 151 -20.24 10.37 -7.59
C TRP A 151 -18.72 10.51 -7.36
N HIS A 152 -18.11 9.53 -6.69
CA HIS A 152 -16.70 9.57 -6.31
C HIS A 152 -15.73 9.18 -7.44
N GLN A 153 -16.21 8.50 -8.49
CA GLN A 153 -15.35 7.86 -9.49
C GLN A 153 -14.41 8.85 -10.20
N PRO A 154 -14.83 10.07 -10.60
CA PRO A 154 -13.92 11.01 -11.25
C PRO A 154 -12.74 11.47 -10.38
N TYR A 155 -12.90 11.49 -9.04
CA TYR A 155 -11.80 11.84 -8.13
C TYR A 155 -10.75 10.72 -8.06
N VAL A 156 -11.21 9.47 -8.14
CA VAL A 156 -10.34 8.29 -8.22
C VAL A 156 -9.59 8.28 -9.54
N GLU A 157 -10.31 8.41 -10.66
CA GLU A 157 -9.73 8.45 -12.02
C GLU A 157 -8.71 9.59 -12.19
N TYR A 158 -8.96 10.74 -11.58
CA TYR A 158 -8.02 11.86 -11.62
C TYR A 158 -6.68 11.50 -10.96
N LEU A 159 -6.70 10.90 -9.77
CA LEU A 159 -5.48 10.50 -9.08
C LEU A 159 -4.75 9.38 -9.81
N ASP A 160 -5.49 8.43 -10.36
CA ASP A 160 -4.93 7.31 -11.13
C ASP A 160 -4.27 7.79 -12.42
N THR A 161 -4.97 8.61 -13.23
CA THR A 161 -4.46 9.12 -14.51
C THR A 161 -3.26 10.06 -14.35
N ASN A 162 -3.18 10.77 -13.23
CA ASN A 162 -2.03 11.62 -12.91
C ASN A 162 -0.94 10.88 -12.11
N ASP A 163 -1.05 9.56 -11.98
CA ASP A 163 -0.07 8.70 -11.33
C ASP A 163 0.20 9.10 -9.86
N ILE A 164 -0.83 9.63 -9.20
CA ILE A 164 -0.75 10.12 -7.83
C ILE A 164 -1.01 8.99 -6.84
N LEU A 165 -2.15 8.34 -7.01
CA LEU A 165 -2.59 7.23 -6.20
C LEU A 165 -3.46 6.35 -7.10
N GLY A 166 -3.00 5.13 -7.36
CA GLY A 166 -3.68 4.23 -8.27
C GLY A 166 -5.05 3.81 -7.73
N GLU A 167 -6.03 3.66 -8.62
CA GLU A 167 -7.40 3.20 -8.28
C GLU A 167 -7.36 1.84 -7.56
N HIS A 168 -6.35 1.03 -7.85
CA HIS A 168 -6.17 -0.28 -7.26
C HIS A 168 -5.81 -0.27 -5.77
N ALA A 169 -5.28 0.84 -5.24
CA ALA A 169 -4.59 0.88 -3.94
C ALA A 169 -5.52 1.10 -2.72
N TYR A 170 -6.82 1.35 -2.92
CA TYR A 170 -7.73 1.65 -1.81
C TYR A 170 -9.18 1.29 -2.10
N THR A 171 -9.96 1.13 -1.02
CA THR A 171 -11.41 0.95 -1.09
C THR A 171 -12.12 2.30 -0.83
N PRO A 172 -12.94 2.81 -1.77
CA PRO A 172 -13.58 4.12 -1.64
C PRO A 172 -14.42 4.30 -0.36
N TRP A 173 -15.05 3.23 0.11
CA TRP A 173 -15.96 3.26 1.28
C TRP A 173 -15.26 2.98 2.61
N ALA A 174 -13.99 2.57 2.60
CA ALA A 174 -13.27 2.27 3.83
C ALA A 174 -13.04 3.55 4.64
N ASP A 175 -13.14 3.43 5.97
CA ASP A 175 -12.75 4.49 6.88
C ASP A 175 -11.25 4.80 6.74
N LEU A 176 -10.90 6.08 6.65
CA LEU A 176 -9.52 6.50 6.45
C LEU A 176 -8.74 6.47 7.77
N THR A 177 -7.63 5.73 7.80
CA THR A 177 -6.71 5.76 8.94
C THR A 177 -5.75 6.94 8.85
N ARG A 178 -5.14 7.29 9.99
CA ARG A 178 -4.20 8.42 10.09
C ARG A 178 -2.99 8.26 9.17
N VAL A 179 -2.49 7.04 8.98
CA VAL A 179 -1.35 6.77 8.09
C VAL A 179 -1.73 6.89 6.61
N HIS A 180 -2.91 6.43 6.21
CA HIS A 180 -3.39 6.61 4.83
C HIS A 180 -3.72 8.08 4.52
N ALA A 181 -4.20 8.84 5.51
CA ALA A 181 -4.31 10.29 5.37
C ALA A 181 -2.94 10.96 5.18
N ALA A 182 -1.91 10.51 5.90
CA ALA A 182 -0.55 11.00 5.73
C ALA A 182 0.00 10.66 4.34
N ASP A 183 -0.15 9.42 3.88
CA ASP A 183 0.28 8.99 2.54
C ASP A 183 -0.39 9.81 1.43
N LEU A 184 -1.71 9.99 1.49
CA LEU A 184 -2.46 10.80 0.53
C LEU A 184 -1.95 12.24 0.47
N ILE A 185 -1.81 12.92 1.62
CA ILE A 185 -1.39 14.32 1.65
C ILE A 185 0.07 14.48 1.22
N TRP A 186 0.93 13.54 1.60
CA TRP A 186 2.32 13.50 1.13
C TRP A 186 2.38 13.38 -0.39
N ARG A 187 1.65 12.44 -1.00
CA ARG A 187 1.58 12.29 -2.46
C ARG A 187 1.14 13.57 -3.15
N LEU A 188 0.06 14.19 -2.69
CA LEU A 188 -0.47 15.42 -3.29
C LEU A 188 0.56 16.57 -3.23
N LEU A 189 1.25 16.74 -2.10
CA LEU A 189 2.30 17.75 -1.97
C LEU A 189 3.49 17.47 -2.88
N ARG A 190 3.93 16.21 -2.94
CA ARG A 190 5.05 15.79 -3.81
C ARG A 190 4.71 15.99 -5.28
N PHE A 191 3.50 15.65 -5.69
CA PHE A 191 3.03 15.90 -7.05
C PHE A 191 2.99 17.39 -7.39
N GLU A 192 2.45 18.22 -6.50
CA GLU A 192 2.38 19.68 -6.71
C GLU A 192 3.78 20.31 -6.84
N GLU A 193 4.75 19.86 -6.05
CA GLU A 193 6.08 20.45 -5.97
C GLU A 193 7.05 19.92 -7.02
N GLU A 194 7.01 18.62 -7.29
CA GLU A 194 8.05 17.93 -8.04
C GLU A 194 7.53 17.27 -9.32
N TRP A 195 6.21 17.23 -9.54
CA TRP A 195 5.57 16.50 -10.65
C TRP A 195 6.02 15.02 -10.76
N VAL A 196 6.56 14.48 -9.66
CA VAL A 196 7.06 13.12 -9.54
C VAL A 196 6.64 12.58 -8.18
N ILE A 197 5.84 11.52 -8.17
CA ILE A 197 5.64 10.70 -6.98
C ILE A 197 6.55 9.49 -7.10
N PRO A 198 7.41 9.21 -6.11
CA PRO A 198 8.26 8.03 -6.16
C PRO A 198 7.41 6.77 -6.01
N ARG A 199 6.92 6.28 -7.15
CA ARG A 199 6.45 4.90 -7.33
C ARG A 199 7.59 3.90 -7.23
N TYR A 200 8.82 4.39 -7.25
CA TYR A 200 10.01 3.57 -7.26
C TYR A 200 10.63 3.50 -5.88
N SER A 201 11.28 2.38 -5.63
CA SER A 201 11.97 2.14 -4.38
C SER A 201 13.14 3.11 -4.16
N PRO A 202 13.55 3.34 -2.90
CA PRO A 202 14.75 4.13 -2.59
C PRO A 202 16.05 3.58 -3.19
N GLY A 203 16.06 2.35 -3.70
CA GLY A 203 17.19 1.68 -4.34
C GLY A 203 17.43 2.10 -5.80
N CYS A 204 16.48 2.80 -6.43
CA CYS A 204 16.68 3.35 -7.77
C CYS A 204 17.84 4.34 -7.82
N GLU A 205 18.53 4.37 -8.96
CA GLU A 205 19.71 5.20 -9.26
C GLU A 205 20.92 4.96 -8.34
N LYS A 206 20.82 4.05 -7.36
CA LYS A 206 21.93 3.65 -6.50
C LYS A 206 22.75 2.54 -7.13
N ALA A 207 24.05 2.54 -6.88
CA ALA A 207 24.96 1.51 -7.38
C ALA A 207 24.49 0.10 -6.96
N GLN A 208 24.54 -0.85 -7.90
CA GLN A 208 24.04 -2.21 -7.69
C GLN A 208 24.74 -2.88 -6.50
N PRO A 209 24.00 -3.26 -5.43
CA PRO A 209 24.60 -3.83 -4.24
C PRO A 209 24.82 -5.35 -4.37
N PHE A 210 25.58 -5.91 -3.42
CA PHE A 210 25.70 -7.35 -3.26
C PHE A 210 24.32 -8.01 -3.10
N LYS A 211 24.13 -9.13 -3.80
CA LYS A 211 22.91 -9.93 -3.80
C LYS A 211 22.64 -10.53 -2.40
N PRO A 212 21.65 -10.02 -1.64
CA PRO A 212 21.37 -10.56 -0.32
C PRO A 212 20.79 -11.98 -0.43
N SER A 213 21.04 -12.79 0.60
CA SER A 213 20.49 -14.14 0.75
C SER A 213 19.74 -14.34 2.08
N ALA A 214 19.67 -13.30 2.90
CA ALA A 214 18.99 -13.31 4.18
C ALA A 214 18.57 -11.90 4.59
N VAL A 215 17.59 -11.83 5.48
CA VAL A 215 17.10 -10.63 6.16
C VAL A 215 17.08 -10.87 7.67
N VAL A 216 17.21 -9.83 8.48
CA VAL A 216 17.09 -9.93 9.94
C VAL A 216 15.66 -9.66 10.35
N VAL A 217 15.04 -10.58 11.10
CA VAL A 217 13.68 -10.44 11.65
C VAL A 217 13.77 -10.76 13.14
N ASN A 218 13.42 -9.80 14.00
CA ASN A 218 13.51 -9.93 15.47
C ASN A 218 14.88 -10.44 15.96
N GLY A 219 15.97 -9.99 15.32
CA GLY A 219 17.35 -10.40 15.64
C GLY A 219 17.76 -11.77 15.07
N GLU A 220 16.88 -12.50 14.37
CA GLU A 220 17.19 -13.77 13.72
C GLU A 220 17.49 -13.55 12.23
N GLN A 221 18.54 -14.20 11.69
CA GLN A 221 18.76 -14.23 10.25
C GLN A 221 17.82 -15.24 9.58
N ARG A 222 16.99 -14.74 8.67
CA ARG A 222 16.01 -15.51 7.90
C ARG A 222 16.42 -15.54 6.44
N SER A 223 16.60 -16.74 5.87
CA SER A 223 17.14 -16.91 4.51
C SER A 223 16.07 -16.85 3.43
N PHE A 224 16.48 -16.45 2.23
CA PHE A 224 15.66 -16.51 1.03
C PHE A 224 16.54 -16.76 -0.20
N LEU A 225 15.94 -17.29 -1.28
CA LEU A 225 16.57 -17.32 -2.59
C LEU A 225 16.13 -16.08 -3.37
N LEU A 226 17.03 -15.57 -4.20
CA LEU A 226 16.80 -14.36 -4.97
C LEU A 226 17.19 -14.61 -6.43
N THR A 227 16.42 -14.09 -7.36
CA THR A 227 16.71 -14.03 -8.78
C THR A 227 16.62 -12.57 -9.21
N ILE A 228 17.70 -12.08 -9.82
CA ILE A 228 17.73 -10.74 -10.42
C ILE A 228 17.65 -10.96 -11.93
N PRO A 229 16.69 -10.35 -12.62
CA PRO A 229 16.50 -10.57 -14.04
C PRO A 229 17.67 -9.98 -14.83
N ALA A 230 18.00 -10.58 -15.97
CA ALA A 230 19.08 -10.07 -16.83
C ALA A 230 18.79 -8.66 -17.38
N SER A 231 17.51 -8.28 -17.42
CA SER A 231 17.02 -6.96 -17.83
C SER A 231 17.09 -5.89 -16.73
N TYR A 232 17.47 -6.25 -15.50
CA TYR A 232 17.50 -5.31 -14.38
C TYR A 232 18.42 -4.10 -14.64
N SER A 233 17.90 -2.90 -14.38
CA SER A 233 18.62 -1.63 -14.44
C SER A 233 18.37 -0.83 -13.15
N ILE A 234 19.32 0.02 -12.77
CA ILE A 234 19.11 0.95 -11.64
C ILE A 234 18.19 2.12 -12.02
N GLU A 235 17.97 2.34 -13.32
CA GLU A 235 17.14 3.44 -13.87
C GLU A 235 15.72 2.97 -14.23
N THR A 236 15.52 1.66 -14.41
CA THR A 236 14.24 1.10 -14.84
C THR A 236 13.71 0.19 -13.74
N PRO A 237 12.59 0.56 -13.09
CA PRO A 237 12.07 -0.19 -11.95
C PRO A 237 11.56 -1.56 -12.38
N ALA A 238 12.02 -2.60 -11.69
CA ALA A 238 11.59 -3.97 -11.92
C ALA A 238 10.40 -4.34 -11.01
N PRO A 239 9.42 -5.12 -11.49
CA PRO A 239 8.44 -5.75 -10.60
C PRO A 239 9.12 -6.65 -9.56
N LEU A 240 8.46 -6.87 -8.43
CA LEU A 240 8.90 -7.79 -7.39
C LEU A 240 7.90 -8.93 -7.23
N LEU A 241 8.34 -10.17 -7.39
CA LEU A 241 7.53 -11.37 -7.15
C LEU A 241 8.08 -12.15 -5.95
N ILE A 242 7.25 -12.35 -4.92
CA ILE A 242 7.59 -13.17 -3.74
C ILE A 242 6.77 -14.46 -3.77
N ALA A 243 7.46 -15.59 -3.96
CA ALA A 243 6.84 -16.90 -4.13
C ALA A 243 7.06 -17.81 -2.90
N PHE A 244 5.97 -18.12 -2.22
CA PHE A 244 5.94 -18.87 -0.97
C PHE A 244 5.75 -20.36 -1.19
N HIS A 245 6.61 -21.18 -0.60
CA HIS A 245 6.52 -22.64 -0.70
C HIS A 245 5.45 -23.23 0.23
N GLY A 246 4.97 -24.43 -0.11
CA GLY A 246 3.99 -25.19 0.68
C GLY A 246 4.58 -25.86 1.94
N ARG A 247 3.75 -26.69 2.60
CA ARG A 247 4.07 -27.31 3.89
C ARG A 247 5.23 -28.31 3.85
N THR A 248 5.45 -28.98 2.72
CA THR A 248 6.37 -30.13 2.59
C THR A 248 7.57 -29.87 1.70
N ASN A 249 7.50 -28.87 0.81
CA ASN A 249 8.58 -28.49 -0.09
C ASN A 249 9.33 -27.29 0.46
N SER A 250 10.65 -27.28 0.31
CA SER A 250 11.50 -26.14 0.62
C SER A 250 11.38 -25.05 -0.46
N ASN A 251 11.89 -23.85 -0.17
CA ASN A 251 12.04 -22.79 -1.17
C ASN A 251 12.92 -23.20 -2.36
N GLN A 252 13.90 -24.10 -2.17
CA GLN A 252 14.72 -24.66 -3.26
C GLN A 252 13.90 -25.57 -4.18
N ASP A 253 13.03 -26.41 -3.60
CA ASP A 253 12.19 -27.32 -4.38
C ASP A 253 11.18 -26.53 -5.23
N VAL A 254 10.48 -25.55 -4.64
CA VAL A 254 9.45 -24.79 -5.37
C VAL A 254 10.04 -23.87 -6.43
N ARG A 255 11.26 -23.37 -6.23
CA ARG A 255 11.96 -22.59 -7.27
C ARG A 255 12.14 -23.38 -8.56
N GLN A 256 12.30 -24.71 -8.47
CA GLN A 256 12.47 -25.56 -9.65
C GLN A 256 11.17 -25.75 -10.44
N TYR A 257 10.03 -25.92 -9.76
CA TYR A 257 8.78 -26.29 -10.43
C TYR A 257 7.78 -25.14 -10.62
N TYR A 258 7.88 -24.04 -9.86
CA TYR A 258 7.04 -22.86 -10.10
C TYR A 258 7.35 -22.19 -11.44
N GLY A 259 8.61 -22.24 -11.89
CA GLY A 259 9.01 -21.72 -13.20
C GLY A 259 9.22 -20.20 -13.27
N PHE A 260 8.96 -19.44 -12.22
CA PHE A 260 9.05 -17.96 -12.28
C PHE A 260 10.43 -17.41 -12.68
N ASP A 261 11.53 -18.08 -12.32
CA ASP A 261 12.88 -17.69 -12.80
C ASP A 261 13.00 -17.68 -14.34
N LYS A 262 12.19 -18.49 -15.03
CA LYS A 262 12.15 -18.59 -16.49
C LYS A 262 11.12 -17.64 -17.10
N GLU A 263 9.94 -17.57 -16.49
CA GLU A 263 8.80 -16.84 -17.07
C GLU A 263 8.81 -15.34 -16.73
N ALA A 264 9.17 -14.97 -15.49
CA ALA A 264 9.17 -13.58 -15.02
C ALA A 264 10.50 -12.86 -15.33
N LYS A 265 10.78 -12.65 -16.63
CA LYS A 265 12.09 -12.22 -17.15
C LYS A 265 12.48 -10.78 -16.81
N GLU A 266 11.54 -9.98 -16.31
CA GLU A 266 11.68 -8.59 -15.92
C GLU A 266 11.54 -8.39 -14.41
N ALA A 267 11.12 -9.43 -13.68
CA ALA A 267 10.89 -9.34 -12.24
C ALA A 267 12.09 -9.78 -11.42
N ILE A 268 12.27 -9.12 -10.29
CA ILE A 268 13.05 -9.67 -9.18
C ILE A 268 12.20 -10.73 -8.50
N VAL A 269 12.68 -11.97 -8.45
CA VAL A 269 11.93 -13.11 -7.86
C VAL A 269 12.57 -13.54 -6.56
N VAL A 270 11.76 -13.69 -5.51
CA VAL A 270 12.18 -14.06 -4.16
C VAL A 270 11.47 -15.35 -3.74
N TYR A 271 12.22 -16.28 -3.16
CA TYR A 271 11.69 -17.50 -2.56
C TYR A 271 12.09 -17.58 -1.07
N PRO A 272 11.24 -17.07 -0.16
CA PRO A 272 11.51 -17.04 1.27
C PRO A 272 11.58 -18.45 1.88
N ALA A 273 12.48 -18.69 2.83
CA ALA A 273 12.45 -19.92 3.62
C ALA A 273 11.53 -19.75 4.84
N ALA A 274 10.40 -20.46 4.85
CA ALA A 274 9.53 -20.53 6.01
C ALA A 274 10.16 -21.35 7.14
N ARG A 275 9.73 -21.09 8.38
CA ARG A 275 10.19 -21.89 9.52
C ARG A 275 9.70 -23.32 9.44
N LYS A 276 10.49 -24.21 10.02
CA LYS A 276 10.19 -25.64 10.07
C LYS A 276 9.90 -26.06 11.51
N THR A 277 8.74 -26.66 11.72
CA THR A 277 8.35 -27.30 12.98
C THR A 277 8.27 -28.80 12.74
N GLY A 278 9.24 -29.55 13.27
CA GLY A 278 9.38 -30.98 12.97
C GLY A 278 9.69 -31.22 11.49
N SER A 279 8.83 -31.96 10.79
CA SER A 279 8.98 -32.24 9.35
C SER A 279 8.28 -31.23 8.44
N SER A 280 7.47 -30.31 8.99
CA SER A 280 6.58 -29.43 8.21
C SER A 280 6.97 -27.96 8.33
N PHE A 281 6.80 -27.23 7.24
CA PHE A 281 6.92 -25.77 7.22
C PHE A 281 5.66 -25.10 7.75
N THR A 282 5.83 -23.92 8.35
CA THR A 282 4.77 -23.13 8.99
C THR A 282 4.89 -21.67 8.62
N TYR A 283 3.74 -21.01 8.46
CA TYR A 283 3.63 -19.56 8.32
C TYR A 283 2.82 -18.98 9.49
N GLY A 284 3.29 -17.87 10.04
CA GLY A 284 2.60 -17.11 11.08
C GLY A 284 3.02 -15.63 11.09
N ALA A 285 2.80 -14.94 12.21
CA ALA A 285 3.08 -13.50 12.33
C ALA A 285 4.52 -13.13 11.95
N GLN A 286 5.49 -13.95 12.33
CA GLN A 286 6.90 -13.69 12.02
C GLN A 286 7.25 -13.90 10.54
N GLU A 287 6.45 -14.65 9.77
CA GLU A 287 6.59 -14.71 8.32
C GLU A 287 5.99 -13.48 7.64
N VAL A 288 4.99 -12.84 8.26
CA VAL A 288 4.49 -11.53 7.81
C VAL A 288 5.57 -10.47 8.03
N GLU A 289 6.19 -10.45 9.20
CA GLU A 289 7.34 -9.57 9.49
C GLU A 289 8.52 -9.86 8.55
N MET A 290 8.74 -11.14 8.20
CA MET A 290 9.75 -11.50 7.20
C MET A 290 9.41 -10.95 5.81
N PHE A 291 8.15 -11.02 5.37
CA PHE A 291 7.70 -10.40 4.13
C PHE A 291 8.02 -8.90 4.13
N ASP A 292 7.58 -8.19 5.16
CA ASP A 292 7.80 -6.73 5.28
C ASP A 292 9.30 -6.42 5.22
N ALA A 293 10.12 -7.11 6.02
CA ALA A 293 11.57 -6.90 6.07
C ALA A 293 12.27 -7.24 4.74
N MET A 294 11.82 -8.26 4.00
CA MET A 294 12.37 -8.58 2.68
C MET A 294 12.06 -7.49 1.67
N VAL A 295 10.82 -7.02 1.60
CA VAL A 295 10.45 -5.97 0.64
C VAL A 295 11.21 -4.68 1.00
N GLU A 296 11.36 -4.32 2.27
CA GLU A 296 12.19 -3.17 2.68
C GLU A 296 13.67 -3.32 2.32
N LEU A 297 14.27 -4.48 2.63
CA LEU A 297 15.66 -4.76 2.30
C LEU A 297 15.90 -4.65 0.80
N LEU A 298 15.02 -5.23 -0.01
CA LEU A 298 15.15 -5.22 -1.46
C LEU A 298 14.85 -3.84 -2.04
N ALA A 299 13.83 -3.14 -1.56
CA ALA A 299 13.51 -1.77 -1.98
C ALA A 299 14.64 -0.79 -1.67
N SER A 300 15.36 -0.96 -0.56
CA SER A 300 16.52 -0.13 -0.24
C SER A 300 17.74 -0.36 -1.17
N ARG A 301 17.76 -1.48 -1.90
CA ARG A 301 18.92 -2.01 -2.63
C ARG A 301 18.74 -2.03 -4.14
N TYR A 302 17.53 -2.33 -4.61
CA TYR A 302 17.21 -2.52 -6.00
C TYR A 302 16.17 -1.50 -6.44
N CYS A 303 16.21 -1.11 -7.70
CA CYS A 303 15.18 -0.29 -8.32
C CYS A 303 13.93 -1.16 -8.57
N ILE A 304 12.93 -1.00 -7.71
CA ILE A 304 11.71 -1.80 -7.70
C ILE A 304 10.53 -0.89 -7.99
N ASP A 305 9.62 -1.38 -8.83
CA ASP A 305 8.31 -0.78 -9.02
C ASP A 305 7.44 -1.15 -7.81
N MET A 306 7.22 -0.17 -6.94
CA MET A 306 6.54 -0.39 -5.67
C MET A 306 5.03 -0.57 -5.81
N ASP A 307 4.48 -0.33 -7.00
CA ASP A 307 3.08 -0.58 -7.33
C ASP A 307 2.92 -1.92 -8.08
N ARG A 308 4.03 -2.66 -8.31
CA ARG A 308 4.07 -3.99 -8.93
C ARG A 308 4.77 -5.02 -8.04
N ILE A 309 4.31 -5.11 -6.80
CA ILE A 309 4.66 -6.19 -5.86
C ILE A 309 3.61 -7.28 -5.94
N PHE A 310 4.04 -8.48 -6.31
CA PHE A 310 3.19 -9.66 -6.47
C PHE A 310 3.58 -10.75 -5.50
N VAL A 311 2.60 -11.56 -5.10
CA VAL A 311 2.82 -12.73 -4.26
C VAL A 311 2.24 -13.97 -4.88
N ALA A 312 2.93 -15.09 -4.78
CA ALA A 312 2.43 -16.36 -5.30
C ALA A 312 2.69 -17.53 -4.34
N GLY A 313 1.92 -18.62 -4.48
CA GLY A 313 2.23 -19.84 -3.74
C GLY A 313 1.30 -21.01 -4.00
N HIS A 314 1.74 -22.19 -3.57
CA HIS A 314 1.00 -23.45 -3.66
C HIS A 314 0.67 -23.95 -2.25
N SER A 315 -0.53 -24.50 -2.05
CA SER A 315 -0.93 -25.14 -0.80
C SER A 315 -0.86 -24.15 0.36
N LEU A 316 -0.15 -24.49 1.45
CA LEU A 316 0.10 -23.58 2.57
C LEU A 316 0.75 -22.24 2.14
N GLY A 317 1.62 -22.26 1.13
CA GLY A 317 2.21 -21.04 0.57
C GLY A 317 1.21 -20.20 -0.20
N GLY A 318 0.23 -20.84 -0.85
CA GLY A 318 -0.90 -20.17 -1.50
C GLY A 318 -1.83 -19.50 -0.48
N TRP A 319 -2.09 -20.18 0.65
CA TRP A 319 -2.83 -19.59 1.76
C TRP A 319 -2.12 -18.35 2.31
N PHE A 320 -0.80 -18.44 2.48
CA PHE A 320 -0.01 -17.31 2.96
C PHE A 320 0.06 -16.17 1.95
N ALA A 321 0.22 -16.46 0.65
CA ALA A 321 0.17 -15.46 -0.42
C ALA A 321 -1.15 -14.68 -0.40
N ASN A 322 -2.29 -15.40 -0.29
CA ASN A 322 -3.61 -14.76 -0.19
C ASN A 322 -3.77 -13.95 1.10
N THR A 323 -3.18 -14.41 2.21
CA THR A 323 -3.20 -13.70 3.51
C THR A 323 -2.40 -12.40 3.40
N ILE A 324 -1.18 -12.44 2.87
CA ILE A 324 -0.35 -11.26 2.64
C ILE A 324 -1.07 -10.26 1.71
N ALA A 325 -1.61 -10.72 0.60
CA ALA A 325 -2.39 -9.85 -0.30
C ALA A 325 -3.70 -9.34 0.30
N CYS A 326 -4.16 -9.85 1.45
CA CYS A 326 -5.27 -9.26 2.18
C CYS A 326 -4.75 -8.18 3.14
N ILE A 327 -3.85 -8.55 4.04
CA ILE A 327 -3.39 -7.68 5.14
C ILE A 327 -2.33 -6.64 4.72
N ARG A 328 -1.86 -6.70 3.47
CA ARG A 328 -0.96 -5.74 2.81
C ARG A 328 -1.52 -5.34 1.44
N GLY A 329 -2.84 -5.25 1.29
CA GLY A 329 -3.48 -4.90 0.01
C GLY A 329 -3.17 -3.48 -0.50
N ASP A 330 -2.67 -2.63 0.38
CA ASP A 330 -2.12 -1.30 0.11
C ASP A 330 -0.68 -1.32 -0.46
N VAL A 331 -0.01 -2.49 -0.40
CA VAL A 331 1.37 -2.71 -0.89
C VAL A 331 1.42 -3.75 -2.01
N VAL A 332 0.60 -4.79 -1.92
CA VAL A 332 0.60 -5.94 -2.83
C VAL A 332 -0.41 -5.69 -3.95
N ARG A 333 0.08 -5.62 -5.18
CA ARG A 333 -0.74 -5.37 -6.36
C ARG A 333 -1.64 -6.54 -6.74
N GLY A 334 -1.15 -7.76 -6.53
CA GLY A 334 -1.91 -8.96 -6.83
C GLY A 334 -1.31 -10.24 -6.26
N SER A 335 -2.16 -11.26 -6.15
CA SER A 335 -1.76 -12.60 -5.70
C SER A 335 -2.11 -13.68 -6.70
N ALA A 336 -1.32 -14.75 -6.76
CA ALA A 336 -1.67 -15.95 -7.49
C ALA A 336 -1.49 -17.20 -6.63
N SER A 337 -2.43 -18.14 -6.67
CA SER A 337 -2.35 -19.33 -5.81
C SER A 337 -2.86 -20.60 -6.46
N VAL A 338 -2.27 -21.72 -6.07
CA VAL A 338 -2.72 -23.08 -6.42
C VAL A 338 -3.14 -23.82 -5.16
N GLY A 339 -4.27 -24.53 -5.19
CA GLY A 339 -4.62 -25.49 -4.13
C GLY A 339 -4.71 -24.85 -2.74
N SER A 340 -5.20 -23.61 -2.65
CA SER A 340 -5.19 -22.78 -1.44
C SER A 340 -6.46 -22.95 -0.59
N SER A 341 -6.42 -22.49 0.65
CA SER A 341 -7.58 -22.39 1.55
C SER A 341 -7.88 -20.93 1.89
N ALA A 342 -9.07 -20.67 2.46
CA ALA A 342 -9.49 -19.33 2.86
C ALA A 342 -8.44 -18.63 3.74
N TYR A 343 -8.14 -17.37 3.42
CA TYR A 343 -7.22 -16.54 4.19
C TYR A 343 -7.92 -15.98 5.45
N THR A 344 -7.13 -15.45 6.37
CA THR A 344 -7.62 -14.87 7.63
C THR A 344 -7.09 -13.45 7.82
N GLY A 345 -7.87 -12.58 8.47
CA GLY A 345 -7.47 -11.21 8.78
C GLY A 345 -8.41 -10.17 8.19
N THR A 346 -8.17 -8.91 8.53
CA THR A 346 -8.88 -7.76 7.94
C THR A 346 -8.03 -7.23 6.79
N CYS A 347 -8.61 -7.14 5.60
CA CYS A 347 -7.85 -6.66 4.45
C CYS A 347 -7.68 -5.15 4.49
N THR A 348 -6.49 -4.67 4.12
CA THR A 348 -6.15 -3.24 4.09
C THR A 348 -6.49 -2.58 2.75
N GLY A 349 -6.68 -3.38 1.70
CA GLY A 349 -7.08 -2.90 0.37
C GLY A 349 -7.51 -4.03 -0.56
N PRO A 350 -8.13 -3.69 -1.71
CA PRO A 350 -8.45 -4.65 -2.76
C PRO A 350 -7.17 -5.05 -3.49
N THR A 351 -7.08 -6.30 -3.96
CA THR A 351 -5.96 -6.75 -4.80
C THR A 351 -6.47 -7.64 -5.91
N ALA A 352 -5.80 -7.62 -7.04
CA ALA A 352 -6.03 -8.60 -8.10
C ALA A 352 -5.71 -10.01 -7.60
N ALA A 353 -6.41 -11.02 -8.11
CA ALA A 353 -6.13 -12.41 -7.74
C ALA A 353 -6.35 -13.39 -8.89
N MET A 354 -5.40 -14.33 -9.04
CA MET A 354 -5.54 -15.52 -9.88
C MET A 354 -5.57 -16.78 -9.00
N LEU A 355 -6.65 -17.54 -9.07
CA LEU A 355 -6.92 -18.66 -8.16
C LEU A 355 -7.07 -19.96 -8.97
N LEU A 356 -6.09 -20.85 -8.88
CA LEU A 356 -6.12 -22.16 -9.50
C LEU A 356 -6.45 -23.21 -8.45
N HIS A 357 -7.42 -24.08 -8.72
CA HIS A 357 -7.73 -25.16 -7.78
C HIS A 357 -8.40 -26.33 -8.49
N ASN A 358 -7.91 -27.55 -8.26
CA ASN A 358 -8.54 -28.75 -8.79
C ASN A 358 -9.78 -29.13 -7.94
N PRO A 359 -10.98 -29.27 -8.52
CA PRO A 359 -12.18 -29.69 -7.77
C PRO A 359 -12.06 -31.05 -7.06
N GLN A 360 -11.12 -31.89 -7.47
CA GLN A 360 -10.86 -33.22 -6.90
C GLN A 360 -9.79 -33.20 -5.79
N ASP A 361 -9.24 -32.04 -5.44
CA ASP A 361 -8.24 -31.89 -4.38
C ASP A 361 -8.82 -32.29 -3.01
N ARG A 362 -8.22 -33.32 -2.42
CA ARG A 362 -8.59 -33.87 -1.10
C ARG A 362 -7.69 -33.39 0.04
N LEU A 363 -6.59 -32.70 -0.27
CA LEU A 363 -5.65 -32.15 0.71
C LEU A 363 -6.02 -30.72 1.08
N ALA A 364 -6.43 -29.92 0.10
CA ALA A 364 -7.02 -28.60 0.28
C ALA A 364 -8.42 -28.57 -0.35
N PRO A 365 -9.50 -28.48 0.45
CA PRO A 365 -10.86 -28.50 -0.09
C PRO A 365 -11.10 -27.37 -1.10
N PHE A 366 -11.63 -27.69 -2.27
CA PHE A 366 -11.98 -26.72 -3.33
C PHE A 366 -12.88 -25.57 -2.85
N ALA A 367 -13.76 -25.84 -1.88
CA ALA A 367 -14.60 -24.84 -1.24
C ALA A 367 -13.79 -23.70 -0.59
N GLY A 368 -12.55 -23.95 -0.18
CA GLY A 368 -11.64 -22.92 0.31
C GLY A 368 -11.33 -21.87 -0.75
N SER A 369 -10.96 -22.29 -1.97
CA SER A 369 -10.69 -21.37 -3.08
C SER A 369 -11.94 -20.64 -3.57
N VAL A 370 -13.10 -21.31 -3.54
CA VAL A 370 -14.41 -20.66 -3.77
C VAL A 370 -14.66 -19.54 -2.74
N SER A 371 -14.37 -19.78 -1.46
CA SER A 371 -14.50 -18.74 -0.43
C SER A 371 -13.55 -17.56 -0.65
N ILE A 372 -12.31 -17.81 -1.09
CA ILE A 372 -11.34 -16.74 -1.41
C ILE A 372 -11.89 -15.89 -2.56
N ARG A 373 -12.35 -16.54 -3.63
CA ARG A 373 -12.95 -15.89 -4.79
C ARG A 373 -14.11 -14.98 -4.37
N ASP A 374 -15.08 -15.52 -3.64
CA ASP A 374 -16.29 -14.75 -3.26
C ASP A 374 -15.95 -13.55 -2.37
N GLN A 375 -15.02 -13.71 -1.43
CA GLN A 375 -14.51 -12.60 -0.62
C GLN A 375 -13.81 -11.53 -1.48
N ARG A 376 -13.01 -11.95 -2.46
CA ARG A 376 -12.32 -11.02 -3.37
C ARG A 376 -13.28 -10.30 -4.32
N LEU A 377 -14.32 -10.97 -4.82
CA LEU A 377 -15.36 -10.33 -5.62
C LEU A 377 -16.06 -9.22 -4.83
N LEU A 378 -16.38 -9.47 -3.56
CA LEU A 378 -16.97 -8.46 -2.68
C LEU A 378 -16.01 -7.29 -2.43
N LEU A 379 -14.76 -7.57 -2.05
CA LEU A 379 -13.75 -6.53 -1.76
C LEU A 379 -13.43 -5.66 -2.97
N ASN A 380 -13.39 -6.27 -4.16
CA ASN A 380 -13.06 -5.60 -5.41
C ASN A 380 -14.32 -5.06 -6.14
N ALA A 381 -15.50 -5.12 -5.50
CA ALA A 381 -16.78 -4.66 -6.06
C ALA A 381 -17.13 -5.26 -7.44
N CYS A 382 -16.70 -6.51 -7.68
CA CYS A 382 -16.94 -7.24 -8.92
C CYS A 382 -18.40 -7.69 -9.07
N SER A 383 -18.79 -7.94 -10.32
CA SER A 383 -19.99 -8.71 -10.67
C SER A 383 -19.77 -10.22 -10.46
N ASN A 384 -20.86 -10.98 -10.40
CA ASN A 384 -20.83 -12.44 -10.47
C ASN A 384 -20.83 -12.97 -11.92
N THR A 385 -20.91 -12.10 -12.92
CA THR A 385 -20.74 -12.45 -14.33
C THR A 385 -19.26 -12.67 -14.63
N SER A 386 -18.94 -13.72 -15.38
CA SER A 386 -17.58 -14.04 -15.80
C SER A 386 -17.53 -14.51 -17.24
N HIS A 387 -16.37 -14.35 -17.87
CA HIS A 387 -16.10 -14.86 -19.22
C HIS A 387 -14.81 -15.70 -19.21
N SER A 388 -14.70 -16.64 -20.15
CA SER A 388 -13.51 -17.47 -20.27
C SER A 388 -12.29 -16.68 -20.74
N VAL A 389 -11.14 -16.95 -20.13
CA VAL A 389 -9.85 -16.33 -20.45
C VAL A 389 -8.77 -17.39 -20.64
N SER A 390 -7.65 -16.99 -21.23
CA SER A 390 -6.47 -17.86 -21.36
C SER A 390 -5.75 -18.05 -20.02
N PRO A 391 -4.99 -19.15 -19.85
CA PRO A 391 -4.93 -20.30 -20.74
C PRO A 391 -6.17 -21.21 -20.60
N ARG A 392 -6.72 -21.65 -21.73
CA ARG A 392 -7.96 -22.46 -21.77
C ARG A 392 -7.83 -23.81 -21.08
N ASP A 393 -6.64 -24.40 -21.07
CA ASP A 393 -6.37 -25.70 -20.46
C ASP A 393 -6.51 -25.68 -18.92
N LEU A 394 -6.33 -24.51 -18.30
CA LEU A 394 -6.57 -24.31 -16.86
C LEU A 394 -8.03 -23.95 -16.56
N LYS A 395 -8.88 -23.85 -17.59
CA LYS A 395 -10.31 -23.51 -17.51
C LYS A 395 -10.59 -22.17 -16.83
N CYS A 396 -9.69 -21.21 -17.01
CA CYS A 396 -9.79 -19.91 -16.37
C CYS A 396 -11.02 -19.10 -16.82
N VAL A 397 -11.64 -18.42 -15.86
CA VAL A 397 -12.65 -17.39 -16.09
C VAL A 397 -12.24 -16.11 -15.37
N GLU A 398 -12.50 -14.96 -15.96
CA GLU A 398 -12.33 -13.64 -15.35
C GLU A 398 -13.70 -13.03 -15.04
N TYR A 399 -13.84 -12.47 -13.83
CA TYR A 399 -15.05 -11.81 -13.39
C TYR A 399 -15.13 -10.36 -13.87
N GLU A 400 -16.32 -9.94 -14.28
CA GLU A 400 -16.58 -8.61 -14.82
C GLU A 400 -16.78 -7.56 -13.72
N GLY A 401 -16.61 -6.29 -14.07
CA GLY A 401 -16.94 -5.17 -13.17
C GLY A 401 -15.99 -5.03 -11.99
N CYS A 402 -14.76 -5.54 -12.08
CA CYS A 402 -13.71 -5.38 -11.07
C CYS A 402 -12.84 -4.15 -11.38
N PRO A 403 -13.13 -2.93 -10.85
CA PRO A 403 -12.29 -1.75 -11.10
C PRO A 403 -10.85 -1.99 -10.61
N ALA A 404 -9.90 -1.87 -11.54
CA ALA A 404 -8.44 -2.00 -11.37
C ALA A 404 -7.89 -3.30 -10.75
N ASN A 405 -8.72 -4.20 -10.21
CA ASN A 405 -8.30 -5.41 -9.50
C ASN A 405 -9.04 -6.67 -10.02
N PRO A 406 -8.66 -7.20 -11.20
CA PRO A 406 -9.31 -8.37 -11.80
C PRO A 406 -9.20 -9.62 -10.94
N ILE A 407 -10.24 -10.46 -11.00
CA ILE A 407 -10.31 -11.77 -10.34
C ILE A 407 -10.43 -12.86 -11.40
N VAL A 408 -9.40 -13.70 -11.49
CA VAL A 408 -9.33 -14.86 -12.39
C VAL A 408 -9.43 -16.13 -11.56
N PHE A 409 -10.36 -17.02 -11.93
CA PHE A 409 -10.59 -18.30 -11.25
C PHE A 409 -10.46 -19.45 -12.24
N CYS A 410 -9.61 -20.42 -11.93
CA CYS A 410 -9.20 -21.50 -12.82
C CYS A 410 -9.44 -22.88 -12.15
N PRO A 411 -10.63 -23.47 -12.30
CA PRO A 411 -10.94 -24.82 -11.84
C PRO A 411 -10.30 -25.88 -12.76
N HIS A 412 -8.97 -25.93 -12.78
CA HIS A 412 -8.22 -26.86 -13.62
C HIS A 412 -8.53 -28.33 -13.27
N GLU A 413 -8.29 -29.23 -14.22
CA GLU A 413 -8.58 -30.67 -14.06
C GLU A 413 -7.33 -31.54 -14.10
N THR A 414 -6.14 -30.94 -14.08
CA THR A 414 -4.87 -31.68 -13.99
C THR A 414 -4.82 -32.46 -12.68
N SER A 415 -4.96 -33.78 -12.75
CA SER A 415 -5.01 -34.67 -11.58
C SER A 415 -3.84 -35.64 -11.50
N GLU A 416 -2.82 -35.49 -12.33
CA GLU A 416 -1.64 -36.36 -12.36
C GLU A 416 -0.38 -35.58 -11.96
N ASP A 417 0.56 -36.23 -11.28
CA ASP A 417 1.90 -35.68 -11.02
C ASP A 417 2.88 -35.96 -12.18
N TYR A 418 4.15 -35.59 -12.02
CA TYR A 418 5.18 -35.81 -13.05
C TYR A 418 5.49 -37.30 -13.34
N ARG A 419 4.96 -38.22 -12.51
CA ARG A 419 5.08 -39.68 -12.70
C ARG A 419 3.80 -40.28 -13.29
N GLY A 420 2.75 -39.47 -13.51
CA GLY A 420 1.44 -39.94 -13.96
C GLY A 420 0.56 -40.48 -12.83
N GLU A 421 0.94 -40.30 -11.57
CA GLU A 421 0.17 -40.78 -10.43
C GLU A 421 -0.95 -39.79 -10.06
N PHE A 422 -2.09 -40.30 -9.60
CA PHE A 422 -3.24 -39.47 -9.24
C PHE A 422 -2.92 -38.56 -8.04
N TYR A 423 -2.75 -37.27 -8.31
CA TYR A 423 -2.41 -36.22 -7.36
C TYR A 423 -3.03 -34.87 -7.76
N PRO A 424 -4.31 -34.60 -7.44
CA PRO A 424 -5.00 -33.36 -7.81
C PRO A 424 -4.54 -32.11 -7.04
N HIS A 425 -3.70 -32.27 -6.01
CA HIS A 425 -3.03 -31.18 -5.29
C HIS A 425 -1.67 -30.85 -5.93
N ASN A 426 -1.62 -30.81 -7.25
CA ASN A 426 -0.40 -30.60 -8.03
C ASN A 426 -0.22 -29.13 -8.43
N TRP A 427 0.92 -28.86 -9.07
CA TRP A 427 1.17 -27.63 -9.80
C TRP A 427 1.00 -27.93 -11.30
N PRO A 428 -0.09 -27.51 -11.94
CA PRO A 428 -0.33 -27.78 -13.36
C PRO A 428 0.77 -27.23 -14.26
N HIS A 429 0.97 -27.88 -15.42
CA HIS A 429 1.81 -27.33 -16.48
C HIS A 429 1.33 -25.92 -16.88
N GLN A 430 2.24 -25.04 -17.30
CA GLN A 430 1.99 -23.62 -17.62
C GLN A 430 1.53 -22.70 -16.48
N THR A 431 1.36 -23.20 -15.24
CA THR A 431 0.91 -22.35 -14.13
C THR A 431 1.80 -21.11 -13.92
N GLY A 432 3.13 -21.28 -13.93
CA GLY A 432 4.05 -20.16 -13.74
C GLY A 432 3.95 -19.09 -14.83
N GLU A 433 3.79 -19.51 -16.08
CA GLU A 433 3.62 -18.64 -17.24
C GLU A 433 2.29 -17.89 -17.14
N ALA A 434 1.19 -18.61 -16.91
CA ALA A 434 -0.15 -18.03 -16.79
C ALA A 434 -0.26 -17.03 -15.62
N MET A 435 0.37 -17.34 -14.49
CA MET A 435 0.44 -16.41 -13.34
C MET A 435 1.26 -15.17 -13.67
N TRP A 436 2.37 -15.31 -14.41
CA TRP A 436 3.17 -14.15 -14.83
C TRP A 436 2.43 -13.26 -15.83
N GLU A 437 1.83 -13.86 -16.86
CA GLU A 437 1.00 -13.14 -17.84
C GLU A 437 -0.13 -12.37 -17.15
N PHE A 438 -0.77 -12.97 -16.15
CA PHE A 438 -1.75 -12.28 -15.31
C PHE A 438 -1.15 -11.06 -14.61
N PHE A 439 0.01 -11.21 -13.93
CA PHE A 439 0.67 -10.09 -13.27
C PHE A 439 1.16 -9.00 -14.23
N GLU A 440 1.53 -9.33 -15.47
CA GLU A 440 1.88 -8.35 -16.51
C GLU A 440 0.72 -7.45 -16.92
N THR A 441 -0.53 -7.93 -16.81
CA THR A 441 -1.72 -7.09 -17.03
C THR A 441 -1.92 -6.02 -15.96
N LEU A 442 -1.29 -6.21 -14.79
CA LEU A 442 -1.40 -5.32 -13.64
C LEU A 442 -0.30 -4.27 -13.73
N LYS A 443 -0.65 -3.16 -14.36
CA LYS A 443 0.15 -1.93 -14.35
C LYS A 443 -0.09 -1.12 -13.08
#